data_AF-A0A519W873-F1
#
_entry.id   AF-A0A519W873-F1
#
_cell.length_a   1.000
_cell.length_b   1.000
_cell.length_c   1.000
_cell.angle_alpha   90.00
_cell.angle_beta   90.00
_cell.angle_gamma   90.00
#
_symmetry.space_group_name_H-M   'P 1'
#
loop_
_entity.id
_entity.type
_entity.pdbx_description
1 polymer ?
#
loop_
_entity_poly.entity_id
_entity_poly.type
_entity_poly.pdbx_seq_one_letter_code
_entity_poly.pdbx_strand_id
1 'polypeptide(L)'
;MFIINLKMNSEIQPSSYRDNTGEISLKELLLKAKQWWLYLKSKWIAIALAGVIGCIGGFMYAKTKKVVYTATTTFVLEEENGNSGMGSLAGLASMAGVDIENGGGIFQGENIIELYKSRRMVTQTLLTPVQLEGKSILLIDRYIDF
;
A
#
# COMPACT_ATOMS: atom_id res chain seq x y z
N MET A 1 0.05 59.33 -68.95
CA MET A 1 -1.01 60.16 -68.35
C MET A 1 -1.97 59.20 -67.64
N PHE A 2 -1.63 58.66 -66.46
CA PHE A 2 -1.84 59.24 -65.13
C PHE A 2 -3.11 60.07 -65.02
N ILE A 3 -4.16 59.54 -64.39
CA ILE A 3 -4.83 60.12 -63.20
C ILE A 3 -5.40 58.97 -62.35
N ILE A 4 -5.08 59.06 -61.06
CA ILE A 4 -5.47 58.23 -59.94
C ILE A 4 -6.86 58.70 -59.47
N ASN A 5 -7.75 57.79 -59.08
CA ASN A 5 -8.79 58.15 -58.11
C ASN A 5 -9.02 57.01 -57.12
N LEU A 6 -8.29 57.09 -56.01
CA LEU A 6 -8.74 56.57 -54.73
C LEU A 6 -10.04 57.29 -54.35
N LYS A 7 -11.11 56.54 -54.16
CA LYS A 7 -12.09 56.88 -53.12
C LYS A 7 -12.29 55.68 -52.23
N MET A 8 -11.78 55.83 -51.02
CA MET A 8 -12.01 54.99 -49.85
C MET A 8 -13.50 54.69 -49.69
N ASN A 9 -13.86 53.41 -49.64
CA ASN A 9 -15.05 52.96 -48.94
C ASN A 9 -14.58 52.07 -47.80
N SER A 10 -14.44 52.69 -46.63
CA SER A 10 -14.12 52.04 -45.37
C SER A 10 -15.34 51.26 -44.87
N GLU A 11 -15.49 50.02 -45.33
CA GLU A 11 -16.34 49.06 -44.63
C GLU A 11 -15.56 48.54 -43.43
N ILE A 12 -15.79 49.17 -42.29
CA ILE A 12 -15.40 48.66 -40.99
C ILE A 12 -16.18 47.35 -40.79
N GLN A 13 -15.52 46.23 -41.03
CA GLN A 13 -15.98 44.93 -40.54
C GLN A 13 -16.07 45.02 -39.01
N PRO A 14 -17.21 44.75 -38.37
CA PRO A 14 -17.31 44.82 -36.93
C PRO A 14 -16.32 43.82 -36.32
N SER A 15 -15.45 44.34 -35.45
CA SER A 15 -14.55 43.54 -34.63
C SER A 15 -15.38 42.47 -33.92
N SER A 16 -15.05 41.20 -34.17
CA SER A 16 -15.61 40.08 -33.43
C SER A 16 -15.40 40.35 -31.94
N TYR A 17 -16.51 40.56 -31.23
CA TYR A 17 -16.54 40.76 -29.78
C TYR A 17 -15.81 39.57 -29.14
N ARG A 18 -14.60 39.81 -28.62
CA ARG A 18 -13.98 38.87 -27.69
C ARG A 18 -14.79 38.98 -26.42
N ASP A 19 -15.74 38.06 -26.26
CA ASP A 19 -16.39 37.86 -24.97
C ASP A 19 -15.32 37.38 -23.98
N ASN A 20 -14.79 38.35 -23.25
CA ASN A 20 -13.90 38.19 -22.10
C ASN A 20 -14.74 38.23 -20.82
N THR A 21 -15.93 37.63 -20.82
CA THR A 21 -16.58 37.25 -19.57
C THR A 21 -16.22 35.79 -19.31
N GLY A 22 -15.51 35.54 -18.20
CA GLY A 22 -15.05 34.22 -17.80
C GLY A 22 -16.18 33.27 -17.37
N GLU A 23 -17.39 33.47 -17.86
CA GLU A 23 -18.58 32.70 -17.51
C GLU A 23 -18.74 31.53 -18.47
N ILE A 24 -18.01 30.45 -18.18
CA ILE A 24 -18.21 29.17 -18.86
C ILE A 24 -19.53 28.55 -18.37
N SER A 25 -20.50 28.44 -19.28
CA SER A 25 -21.76 27.72 -19.02
C SER A 25 -21.52 26.20 -18.95
N LEU A 26 -22.24 25.50 -18.06
CA LEU A 26 -22.15 24.03 -17.92
C LEU A 26 -22.40 23.27 -19.24
N LYS A 27 -23.26 23.82 -20.11
CA LYS A 27 -23.55 23.24 -21.42
C LYS A 27 -22.32 23.30 -22.34
N GLU A 28 -21.55 24.38 -22.26
CA GLU A 28 -20.33 24.54 -23.05
C GLU A 28 -19.20 23.62 -22.57
N LEU A 29 -19.10 23.36 -21.26
CA LEU A 29 -18.17 22.37 -20.72
C LEU A 29 -18.48 20.97 -21.24
N LEU A 30 -19.75 20.57 -21.25
CA LEU A 30 -20.18 19.28 -21.78
C LEU A 30 -19.89 19.14 -23.28
N LEU A 31 -20.14 20.20 -24.06
CA LEU A 31 -19.82 20.24 -25.48
C LEU A 31 -18.31 20.15 -25.74
N LYS A 32 -17.49 20.90 -25.00
CA LYS A 32 -16.03 20.82 -25.07
C LYS A 32 -15.54 19.42 -24.66
N ALA A 33 -16.04 18.85 -23.57
CA ALA A 33 -15.68 17.50 -23.15
C ALA A 33 -15.99 16.43 -24.22
N LYS A 34 -17.16 16.52 -24.87
CA LYS A 34 -17.54 15.63 -25.98
C LYS A 34 -16.62 15.80 -27.19
N GLN A 35 -16.24 17.02 -27.54
CA GLN A 35 -15.29 17.29 -28.62
C GLN A 35 -13.91 16.71 -28.31
N TRP A 36 -13.43 16.87 -27.08
CA TRP A 36 -12.16 16.29 -26.62
C TRP A 36 -12.20 14.77 -26.65
N TRP A 37 -13.32 14.16 -26.26
CA TRP A 37 -13.49 12.71 -26.34
C TRP A 37 -13.41 12.19 -27.78
N LEU A 38 -14.08 12.86 -28.72
CA LEU A 38 -14.01 12.52 -30.14
C LEU A 38 -12.60 12.71 -30.71
N TYR A 39 -11.90 13.76 -30.27
CA TYR A 39 -10.52 14.02 -30.67
C TYR A 39 -9.55 12.96 -30.16
N LEU A 40 -9.65 12.55 -28.89
CA LEU A 40 -8.87 11.44 -28.33
C LEU A 40 -9.13 10.14 -29.10
N LYS A 41 -10.39 9.85 -29.45
CA LYS A 41 -10.74 8.67 -30.25
C LYS A 41 -10.18 8.75 -31.68
N SER A 42 -10.17 9.93 -32.28
CA SER A 42 -9.60 10.16 -33.62
C SER A 42 -8.08 9.93 -33.64
N LYS A 43 -7.38 10.24 -32.55
CA LYS A 43 -5.93 10.05 -32.40
C LYS A 43 -5.53 8.77 -31.64
N TRP A 44 -6.39 7.75 -31.63
CA TRP A 44 -6.16 6.51 -30.87
C TRP A 44 -4.84 5.80 -31.26
N ILE A 45 -4.39 5.91 -32.51
CA ILE A 45 -3.10 5.37 -32.98
C ILE A 45 -1.91 6.07 -32.29
N ALA A 46 -1.96 7.38 -32.08
CA ALA A 46 -0.90 8.11 -31.38
C ALA A 46 -0.85 7.71 -29.89
N ILE A 47 -2.01 7.49 -29.28
CA ILE A 47 -2.13 6.98 -27.89
C ILE A 47 -1.57 5.56 -27.80
N ALA A 48 -1.88 4.70 -28.77
CA ALA A 48 -1.34 3.35 -28.82
C ALA A 48 0.18 3.35 -28.98
N LEU A 49 0.74 4.20 -29.85
CA LEU A 49 2.19 4.35 -30.01
C LEU A 49 2.87 4.80 -28.71
N ALA A 50 2.31 5.82 -28.05
CA ALA A 50 2.81 6.29 -26.75
C ALA A 50 2.72 5.19 -25.67
N GLY A 51 1.64 4.42 -25.69
CA GLY A 51 1.46 3.25 -24.82
C GLY A 51 2.52 2.19 -25.04
N VAL A 52 2.83 1.86 -26.31
CA VAL A 52 3.89 0.89 -26.66
C VAL A 52 5.26 1.37 -26.16
N ILE A 53 5.59 2.65 -26.36
CA ILE A 53 6.84 3.24 -25.87
C ILE A 53 6.91 3.18 -24.34
N GLY A 54 5.79 3.50 -23.66
CA GLY A 54 5.67 3.38 -22.21
C GLY A 54 5.81 1.94 -21.71
N CYS A 55 5.24 0.97 -22.41
CA CYS A 55 5.39 -0.46 -22.11
C CYS A 55 6.84 -0.91 -22.23
N ILE A 56 7.54 -0.51 -23.29
CA ILE A 56 8.97 -0.83 -23.49
C ILE A 56 9.81 -0.24 -22.36
N GLY A 57 9.62 1.05 -22.04
CA GLY A 57 10.33 1.71 -20.94
C GLY A 57 10.03 1.09 -19.57
N GLY A 58 8.76 0.79 -19.30
CA GLY A 58 8.32 0.12 -18.06
C GLY A 58 8.88 -1.29 -17.93
N PHE A 59 8.94 -2.05 -19.01
CA PHE A 59 9.53 -3.39 -19.02
C PHE A 59 11.04 -3.37 -18.75
N MET A 60 11.78 -2.43 -19.36
CA MET A 60 13.21 -2.23 -19.09
C MET A 60 13.46 -1.84 -17.63
N TYR A 61 12.63 -0.97 -17.05
CA TYR A 61 12.73 -0.58 -15.64
C TYR A 61 12.43 -1.76 -14.70
N ALA A 62 11.37 -2.53 -14.98
CA ALA A 62 10.97 -3.68 -14.20
C ALA A 62 12.05 -4.78 -14.17
N LYS A 63 12.78 -4.97 -15.28
CA LYS A 63 13.91 -5.93 -15.33
C LYS A 63 15.13 -5.48 -14.53
N THR A 64 15.34 -4.18 -14.35
CA THR A 64 16.47 -3.63 -13.59
C THR A 64 16.23 -3.68 -12.08
N LYS A 65 14.97 -3.73 -11.64
CA LYS A 65 14.61 -3.93 -10.24
C LYS A 65 14.93 -5.37 -9.83
N LYS A 66 15.98 -5.56 -9.02
CA LYS A 66 16.21 -6.84 -8.34
C LYS A 66 14.99 -7.14 -7.47
N VAL A 67 14.32 -8.26 -7.77
CA VAL A 67 13.22 -8.75 -6.93
C VAL A 67 13.84 -9.16 -5.59
N VAL A 68 13.53 -8.41 -4.54
CA VAL A 68 13.97 -8.73 -3.18
C VAL A 68 13.00 -9.78 -2.64
N TYR A 69 13.44 -11.04 -2.65
CA TYR A 69 12.70 -12.13 -2.03
C TYR A 69 13.04 -12.14 -0.54
N THR A 70 12.14 -11.59 0.29
CA THR A 70 12.26 -11.68 1.74
C THR A 70 11.82 -13.07 2.18
N ALA A 71 12.78 -13.92 2.53
CA ALA A 71 12.52 -15.18 3.20
C ALA A 71 12.52 -14.96 4.72
N THR A 72 11.34 -14.98 5.34
CA THR A 72 11.24 -14.98 6.81
C THR A 72 11.29 -16.42 7.29
N THR A 73 12.41 -16.80 7.92
CA THR A 73 12.55 -18.12 8.56
C THR A 73 12.42 -17.93 10.08
N THR A 74 11.41 -18.55 10.68
CA THR A 74 11.29 -18.66 12.14
C THR A 74 11.90 -19.99 12.54
N PHE A 75 13.10 -19.94 13.11
CA PHE A 75 13.85 -21.12 13.54
C PHE A 75 13.52 -21.39 15.01
N VAL A 76 12.86 -22.52 15.28
CA VAL A 76 12.70 -23.06 16.64
C VAL A 76 13.59 -24.29 16.70
N LEU A 77 14.54 -24.31 17.64
CA LEU A 77 15.42 -25.45 17.86
C LEU A 77 14.58 -26.62 18.38
N GLU A 78 14.40 -27.64 17.54
CA GLU A 78 13.82 -28.93 17.90
C GLU A 78 14.93 -29.80 18.50
N GLU A 79 14.76 -30.30 19.72
CA GLU A 79 15.71 -31.25 20.31
C GLU A 79 15.71 -32.54 19.48
N GLU A 80 16.89 -32.90 18.96
CA GLU A 80 17.16 -34.00 18.03
C GLU A 80 17.05 -35.40 18.68
N ASN A 81 15.96 -35.68 19.40
CA ASN A 81 15.78 -36.96 20.09
C ASN A 81 14.53 -37.72 19.61
N GLY A 82 14.15 -37.60 18.34
CA GLY A 82 13.00 -38.31 17.79
C GLY A 82 13.00 -38.41 16.27
N ASN A 83 13.24 -39.60 15.76
CA ASN A 83 13.15 -39.94 14.35
C ASN A 83 11.73 -39.64 13.80
N SER A 84 11.65 -39.11 12.57
CA SER A 84 10.43 -38.85 11.75
C SER A 84 9.70 -37.54 11.99
N GLY A 85 9.09 -36.97 10.93
CA GLY A 85 8.50 -35.62 10.81
C GLY A 85 7.29 -35.30 11.70
N MET A 86 7.29 -35.80 12.93
CA MET A 86 6.32 -35.56 13.96
C MET A 86 6.58 -34.27 14.73
N GLY A 87 7.80 -33.72 14.76
CA GLY A 87 8.07 -32.49 15.52
C GLY A 87 7.47 -31.22 14.93
N SER A 88 7.42 -31.10 13.61
CA SER A 88 6.66 -30.01 12.96
C SER A 88 5.17 -30.09 13.29
N LEU A 89 4.61 -31.30 13.37
CA LEU A 89 3.21 -31.52 13.75
C LEU A 89 2.99 -31.31 15.26
N ALA A 90 3.97 -31.67 16.10
CA ALA A 90 3.96 -31.44 17.54
C ALA A 90 4.00 -29.93 17.86
N GLY A 91 4.79 -29.15 17.11
CA GLY A 91 4.77 -27.69 17.19
C GLY A 91 3.39 -27.09 16.87
N LEU A 92 2.72 -27.59 15.83
CA LEU A 92 1.35 -27.18 15.49
C LEU A 92 0.31 -27.64 16.52
N ALA A 93 0.42 -28.88 17.01
CA ALA A 93 -0.47 -29.42 18.04
C ALA A 93 -0.34 -28.63 19.33
N SER A 94 0.88 -28.27 19.74
CA SER A 94 1.14 -27.46 20.93
C SER A 94 0.61 -26.02 20.77
N MET A 95 0.73 -25.41 19.58
CA MET A 95 0.03 -24.15 19.29
C MET A 95 -1.50 -24.26 19.38
N ALA A 96 -2.06 -25.42 19.06
CA ALA A 96 -3.48 -25.71 19.20
C ALA A 96 -3.89 -26.12 20.65
N GLY A 97 -2.94 -26.14 21.60
CA GLY A 97 -3.18 -26.50 23.00
C GLY A 97 -3.22 -28.01 23.27
N VAL A 98 -2.70 -28.81 22.35
CA VAL A 98 -2.57 -30.28 22.49
C VAL A 98 -1.10 -30.61 22.72
N ASP A 99 -0.75 -30.86 23.97
CA ASP A 99 0.60 -31.26 24.34
C ASP A 99 0.74 -32.79 24.21
N ILE A 100 1.57 -33.23 23.27
CA ILE A 100 1.97 -34.62 23.14
C ILE A 100 3.17 -34.82 24.08
N GLU A 101 2.96 -35.57 25.15
CA GLU A 101 3.89 -35.78 26.28
C GLU A 101 5.30 -36.28 25.88
N ASN A 102 5.49 -36.74 24.64
CA ASN A 102 6.77 -37.26 24.13
C ASN A 102 7.25 -36.60 22.82
N GLY A 103 6.61 -35.51 22.36
CA GLY A 103 6.98 -34.82 21.13
C GLY A 103 7.46 -33.42 21.43
N GLY A 104 8.71 -33.08 21.06
CA GLY A 104 9.31 -31.76 21.25
C GLY A 104 8.38 -30.64 20.80
N GLY A 105 7.78 -29.94 21.76
CA GLY A 105 6.86 -28.85 21.53
C GLY A 105 7.52 -27.48 21.70
N ILE A 106 6.86 -26.43 21.20
CA ILE A 106 7.29 -25.02 21.39
C ILE A 106 7.36 -24.61 22.87
N PHE A 107 6.72 -25.38 23.75
CA PHE A 107 6.73 -25.22 25.21
C PHE A 107 7.60 -26.27 25.91
N GLN A 108 8.74 -26.70 25.34
CA GLN A 108 9.70 -27.57 26.04
C GLN A 108 11.07 -26.90 26.22
N GLY A 109 11.70 -27.19 27.36
CA GLY A 109 13.06 -26.81 27.70
C GLY A 109 13.36 -25.32 27.52
N GLU A 110 14.42 -25.03 26.77
CA GLU A 110 14.97 -23.69 26.55
C GLU A 110 14.02 -22.76 25.76
N ASN A 111 13.09 -23.30 24.95
CA ASN A 111 12.15 -22.50 24.16
C ASN A 111 11.11 -21.77 25.05
N ILE A 112 10.69 -22.35 26.17
CA ILE A 112 9.79 -21.68 27.13
C ILE A 112 10.48 -20.46 27.74
N ILE A 113 11.76 -20.58 28.08
CA ILE A 113 12.53 -19.50 28.71
C ILE A 113 12.65 -18.31 27.76
N GLU A 114 12.83 -18.56 26.46
CA GLU A 114 12.81 -17.52 25.43
C GLU A 114 11.42 -16.89 25.26
N LEU A 115 10.35 -17.68 25.29
CA LEU A 115 8.98 -17.17 25.26
C LEU A 115 8.67 -16.27 26.47
N TYR A 116 9.11 -16.62 27.67
CA TYR A 116 8.97 -15.78 28.86
C TYR A 116 9.73 -14.46 28.75
N LYS A 117 10.87 -14.43 28.05
CA LYS A 117 11.63 -13.19 27.78
C LYS A 117 11.01 -12.34 26.67
N SER A 118 10.03 -12.85 25.92
CA SER A 118 9.41 -12.10 24.83
C SER A 118 8.69 -10.85 25.34
N ARG A 119 8.86 -9.71 24.64
CA ARG A 119 8.20 -8.44 24.99
C ARG A 119 6.70 -8.59 25.16
N ARG A 120 6.06 -9.43 24.32
CA ARG A 120 4.62 -9.64 24.35
C ARG A 120 4.16 -10.25 25.68
N MET A 121 4.83 -11.32 26.13
CA MET A 121 4.51 -11.97 27.41
C MET A 121 4.75 -11.01 28.57
N VAL A 122 5.93 -10.38 28.61
CA VAL A 122 6.28 -9.42 29.66
C VAL A 122 5.28 -8.27 29.74
N THR A 123 4.94 -7.65 28.60
CA THR A 123 3.98 -6.54 28.57
C THR A 123 2.58 -6.98 28.99
N GLN A 124 2.09 -8.14 28.55
CA GLN A 124 0.77 -8.62 28.95
C GLN A 124 0.71 -8.94 30.44
N THR A 125 1.74 -9.60 30.99
CA THR A 125 1.84 -9.86 32.43
C THR A 125 1.86 -8.55 33.22
N LEU A 126 2.68 -7.58 32.81
CA LEU A 126 2.76 -6.28 33.48
C LEU A 126 1.45 -5.48 33.42
N LEU A 127 0.66 -5.62 32.36
CA LEU A 127 -0.66 -5.00 32.22
C LEU A 127 -1.80 -5.85 32.79
N THR A 128 -1.50 -6.96 33.48
CA THR A 128 -2.54 -7.76 34.12
C THR A 128 -3.00 -7.07 35.41
N PRO A 129 -4.31 -6.85 35.60
CA PRO A 129 -4.84 -6.28 36.83
C PRO A 129 -4.76 -7.29 37.98
N VAL A 130 -4.31 -6.84 39.14
CA VAL A 130 -4.27 -7.61 40.39
C VAL A 130 -5.09 -6.91 41.46
N GLN A 131 -5.77 -7.70 42.27
CA GLN A 131 -6.58 -7.20 43.38
C GLN A 131 -5.70 -7.06 44.62
N LEU A 132 -5.42 -5.83 45.03
CA LEU A 132 -4.70 -5.53 46.25
C LEU A 132 -5.55 -4.60 47.10
N GLU A 133 -5.80 -4.98 48.36
CA GLU A 133 -6.55 -4.15 49.32
C GLU A 133 -7.93 -3.67 48.79
N GLY A 134 -8.60 -4.51 47.99
CA GLY A 134 -9.91 -4.20 47.41
C GLY A 134 -9.89 -3.27 46.19
N LYS A 135 -8.71 -2.89 45.68
CA LYS A 135 -8.53 -2.10 44.44
C LYS A 135 -7.87 -2.95 43.36
N SER A 136 -8.35 -2.77 42.12
CA SER A 136 -7.75 -3.36 40.93
C SER A 136 -6.64 -2.45 40.44
N ILE A 137 -5.39 -2.84 40.63
CA ILE A 137 -4.20 -2.12 40.17
C ILE A 137 -3.44 -2.96 39.14
N LEU A 138 -2.81 -2.34 38.14
CA LEU A 138 -1.98 -3.10 37.20
C LEU A 138 -0.68 -3.52 37.89
N LEU A 139 -0.13 -4.68 37.48
CA LEU A 139 1.15 -5.16 37.99
C LEU A 139 2.30 -4.16 37.73
N ILE A 140 2.26 -3.44 36.61
CA ILE A 140 3.25 -2.41 36.29
C ILE A 140 3.18 -1.21 37.24
N ASP A 141 1.98 -0.75 37.59
CA ASP A 141 1.81 0.38 38.49
C ASP A 141 2.31 -0.01 39.88
N ARG A 142 1.97 -1.23 40.33
CA ARG A 142 2.49 -1.80 41.58
C ARG A 142 4.02 -1.92 41.60
N TYR A 143 4.65 -2.26 40.47
CA TYR A 143 6.10 -2.35 40.38
C TYR A 143 6.78 -0.98 40.44
N ILE A 144 6.17 0.06 39.88
CA ILE A 144 6.69 1.43 39.92
C ILE A 144 6.49 2.08 41.30
N ASP A 145 5.40 1.74 41.99
CA ASP A 145 5.09 2.25 43.33
C ASP A 145 6.01 1.70 44.45
N PHE A 146 6.82 0.68 44.16
CA PHE A 146 7.81 0.06 45.06
C PHE A 146 9.20 0.70 44.92
#